data_AF-A0AB34KFK6-F1
#
_entry.id   AF-A0AB34KFK6-F1
#
_cell.length_a   1.000
_cell.length_b   1.000
_cell.length_c   1.000
_cell.angle_alpha   90.00
_cell.angle_beta   90.00
_cell.angle_gamma   90.00
#
_symmetry.space_group_name_H-M   'P 1'
#
loop_
_entity.id
_entity.type
_entity.pdbx_description
1 polymer ?
#
loop_
_entity_poly.entity_id
_entity_poly.type
_entity_poly.pdbx_seq_one_letter_code
_entity_poly.pdbx_strand_id
1 'polypeptide(L)'
;MASDSWAIQPGHALGFMTLGAALQDILTTIAADKDLFTSIDVHFSQSDPLTAPVVITLPHNGLRLRFDGADQRLRLIEVTDLKKSTLVYKGMELVRSQEITSSAAGPAFKRVYQMFGASYPGEYMAPSAGKSEGTYVLSWPGIAFNFPLQHSAWSPEKDHVSLLGSQAAGPAAHMAIFEGKTWSDTRKELFVREPTGPRSTTLAARPRDNLPAEIESASVEPGKRVTFERRHPAPPFTIVLNKTTPQDLVTELGAPDATFKPTIKDTAPAQTTHKRTGSTTRPRSGSRLHPGSQPSSYSSTNTDSFETDFDSEDADEDPAERANRAAYWCYFSHGMDILVGPPGDNEPSRMSNGTNPDLVVKRVVVQGNVPGSAAFNRHRRLRWTLELPPSRPSADQLLHSESHFESELKPVLLQTYTSAARDPQTAMGRVINRCWDDPMDSGFFLPDQDRDEADDGGARGSEAWLGNVRLFQFPGVMFEVLQNGAVAGLYVTT
;
A
#
# COMPACT_ATOMS: atom_id res chain seq x y z
N MET A 1 -18.83 -13.27 24.17
CA MET A 1 -18.39 -12.59 22.94
C MET A 1 -18.87 -11.16 23.06
N ALA A 2 -17.97 -10.19 23.23
CA ALA A 2 -18.35 -8.80 23.17
C ALA A 2 -18.90 -8.57 21.76
N SER A 3 -20.18 -8.21 21.65
CA SER A 3 -20.74 -7.83 20.35
C SER A 3 -20.14 -6.48 20.00
N ASP A 4 -19.15 -6.45 19.12
CA ASP A 4 -18.52 -5.19 18.76
C ASP A 4 -19.55 -4.23 18.19
N SER A 5 -19.69 -3.10 18.88
CA SER A 5 -20.63 -2.06 18.56
C SER A 5 -19.97 -1.06 17.63
N TRP A 6 -20.53 -0.85 16.44
CA TRP A 6 -19.99 0.04 15.45
C TRP A 6 -20.77 1.34 15.42
N ALA A 7 -20.05 2.43 15.69
CA ALA A 7 -20.61 3.77 15.66
C ALA A 7 -20.90 4.19 14.22
N ILE A 8 -22.16 4.55 13.94
CA ILE A 8 -22.59 5.12 12.68
C ILE A 8 -22.27 6.62 12.69
N GLN A 9 -21.52 7.08 11.70
CA GLN A 9 -21.25 8.49 11.46
C GLN A 9 -21.65 8.82 10.00
N PRO A 10 -22.90 9.29 9.78
CA PRO A 10 -23.39 9.60 8.44
C PRO A 10 -22.45 10.55 7.70
N GLY A 11 -22.14 10.24 6.46
CA GLY A 11 -21.23 11.06 5.65
C GLY A 11 -19.75 10.87 5.95
N HIS A 12 -19.39 10.05 6.95
CA HIS A 12 -18.02 9.98 7.43
C HIS A 12 -17.50 8.56 7.64
N ALA A 13 -18.11 7.73 8.49
CA ALA A 13 -17.51 6.45 8.87
C ALA A 13 -18.52 5.45 9.47
N LEU A 14 -18.08 4.19 9.54
CA LEU A 14 -18.66 3.14 10.38
C LEU A 14 -17.55 2.54 11.26
N GLY A 15 -17.54 2.86 12.55
CA GLY A 15 -16.41 2.51 13.41
C GLY A 15 -15.10 3.14 12.90
N PHE A 16 -14.06 2.33 12.69
CA PHE A 16 -12.78 2.78 12.13
C PHE A 16 -12.80 2.95 10.60
N MET A 17 -13.76 2.31 9.91
CA MET A 17 -13.88 2.36 8.45
C MET A 17 -14.36 3.74 8.03
N THR A 18 -13.42 4.61 7.67
CA THR A 18 -13.68 6.01 7.33
C THR A 18 -13.74 6.19 5.83
N LEU A 19 -14.76 6.89 5.33
CA LEU A 19 -14.85 7.28 3.92
C LEU A 19 -13.63 8.10 3.53
N GLY A 20 -13.04 7.74 2.40
CA GLY A 20 -11.74 8.23 1.97
C GLY A 20 -10.56 7.46 2.57
N ALA A 21 -10.66 6.57 3.53
CA ALA A 21 -9.47 5.80 3.91
C ALA A 21 -8.97 4.90 2.76
N ALA A 22 -7.66 4.64 2.72
CA ALA A 22 -7.06 3.80 1.69
C ALA A 22 -7.42 2.32 1.91
N LEU A 23 -7.54 1.59 0.81
CA LEU A 23 -7.77 0.14 0.80
C LEU A 23 -6.76 -0.59 1.67
N GLN A 24 -5.47 -0.26 1.53
CA GLN A 24 -4.41 -0.89 2.31
C GLN A 24 -4.59 -0.70 3.81
N ASP A 25 -4.90 0.52 4.25
CA ASP A 25 -5.09 0.83 5.68
C ASP A 25 -6.25 0.02 6.29
N ILE A 26 -7.39 -0.01 5.59
CA ILE A 26 -8.57 -0.76 6.03
C ILE A 26 -8.31 -2.26 6.01
N LEU A 27 -7.77 -2.80 4.92
CA LEU A 27 -7.52 -4.25 4.80
C LEU A 27 -6.45 -4.71 5.79
N THR A 28 -5.39 -3.94 6.03
CA THR A 28 -4.40 -4.27 7.06
C THR A 28 -5.05 -4.31 8.45
N THR A 29 -5.92 -3.36 8.77
CA THR A 29 -6.63 -3.34 10.06
C THR A 29 -7.58 -4.52 10.21
N ILE A 30 -8.37 -4.85 9.18
CA ILE A 30 -9.29 -5.99 9.18
C ILE A 30 -8.53 -7.32 9.25
N ALA A 31 -7.44 -7.47 8.49
CA ALA A 31 -6.65 -8.70 8.46
C ALA A 31 -5.88 -8.96 9.77
N ALA A 32 -5.60 -7.92 10.55
CA ALA A 32 -4.96 -8.04 11.85
C ALA A 32 -5.89 -8.64 12.92
N ASP A 33 -7.21 -8.40 12.83
CA ASP A 33 -8.20 -8.91 13.77
C ASP A 33 -8.96 -10.11 13.18
N LYS A 34 -8.32 -11.28 13.25
CA LYS A 34 -8.85 -12.52 12.68
C LYS A 34 -10.06 -13.09 13.43
N ASP A 35 -10.22 -12.72 14.70
CA ASP A 35 -11.34 -13.16 15.52
C ASP A 35 -12.62 -12.42 15.10
N LEU A 36 -12.51 -11.12 14.82
CA LEU A 36 -13.64 -10.30 14.36
C LEU A 36 -13.95 -10.49 12.88
N PHE A 37 -12.93 -10.67 12.04
CA PHE A 37 -13.06 -10.76 10.58
C PHE A 37 -12.60 -12.12 10.06
N THR A 38 -13.39 -13.15 10.34
CA THR A 38 -13.08 -14.55 10.00
C THR A 38 -13.12 -14.87 8.50
N SER A 39 -13.76 -14.04 7.68
CA SER A 39 -13.86 -14.20 6.23
C SER A 39 -13.85 -12.82 5.56
N ILE A 40 -12.96 -12.67 4.59
CA ILE A 40 -12.73 -11.44 3.84
C ILE A 40 -12.72 -11.82 2.35
N ASP A 41 -13.75 -11.42 1.62
CA ASP A 41 -13.81 -11.63 0.17
C ASP A 41 -13.34 -10.37 -0.55
N VAL A 42 -12.37 -10.53 -1.45
CA VAL A 42 -11.84 -9.43 -2.30
C VAL A 42 -12.31 -9.65 -3.73
N HIS A 43 -13.12 -8.73 -4.26
CA HIS A 43 -13.57 -8.75 -5.64
C HIS A 43 -12.96 -7.59 -6.43
N PHE A 44 -12.36 -7.89 -7.58
CA PHE A 44 -11.75 -6.92 -8.47
C PHE A 44 -11.87 -7.36 -9.93
N SER A 45 -11.71 -6.43 -10.87
CA SER A 45 -11.64 -6.76 -12.30
C SER A 45 -10.22 -7.18 -12.68
N GLN A 46 -10.07 -8.34 -13.31
CA GLN A 46 -8.78 -8.77 -13.84
C GLN A 46 -8.36 -8.00 -15.10
N SER A 47 -9.32 -7.55 -15.92
CA SER A 47 -9.03 -6.74 -17.11
C SER A 47 -8.66 -5.31 -16.74
N ASP A 48 -9.32 -4.76 -15.72
CA ASP A 48 -9.29 -3.33 -15.41
C ASP A 48 -9.05 -3.07 -13.90
N PRO A 49 -7.97 -3.62 -13.30
CA PRO A 49 -7.79 -3.62 -11.84
C PRO A 49 -7.53 -2.22 -11.24
N LEU A 50 -7.20 -1.23 -12.08
CA LEU A 50 -6.85 0.14 -11.67
C LEU A 50 -7.93 1.17 -11.98
N THR A 51 -9.00 0.79 -12.68
CA THR A 51 -10.10 1.70 -13.03
C THR A 51 -11.43 1.18 -12.51
N ALA A 52 -11.64 -0.14 -12.52
CA ALA A 52 -12.81 -0.75 -11.90
C ALA A 52 -12.73 -0.68 -10.36
N PRO A 53 -13.86 -0.47 -9.66
CA PRO A 53 -13.90 -0.50 -8.21
C PRO A 53 -13.43 -1.84 -7.61
N VAL A 54 -12.74 -1.76 -6.48
CA VAL A 54 -12.42 -2.92 -5.64
C VAL A 54 -13.49 -3.05 -4.56
N VAL A 55 -14.00 -4.25 -4.36
CA VAL A 55 -15.07 -4.52 -3.37
C VAL A 55 -14.58 -5.51 -2.34
N ILE A 56 -14.66 -5.12 -1.06
CA ILE A 56 -14.38 -5.99 0.08
C ILE A 56 -15.70 -6.38 0.73
N THR A 57 -16.00 -7.67 0.76
CA THR A 57 -17.18 -8.20 1.46
C THR A 57 -16.75 -8.86 2.75
N LEU A 58 -17.42 -8.51 3.86
CA LEU A 58 -17.23 -9.11 5.17
C LEU A 58 -18.52 -9.87 5.53
N PRO A 59 -18.70 -11.10 5.01
CA PRO A 59 -19.98 -11.81 5.09
C PRO A 59 -20.39 -12.14 6.53
N HIS A 60 -19.44 -12.36 7.44
CA HIS A 60 -19.71 -12.62 8.85
C HIS A 60 -20.20 -11.38 9.61
N ASN A 61 -19.74 -10.18 9.22
CA ASN A 61 -20.14 -8.93 9.85
C ASN A 61 -21.33 -8.26 9.13
N GLY A 62 -21.68 -8.74 7.93
CA GLY A 62 -22.76 -8.17 7.13
C GLY A 62 -22.39 -6.85 6.48
N LEU A 63 -21.13 -6.69 6.06
CA LEU A 63 -20.64 -5.48 5.39
C LEU A 63 -20.19 -5.72 3.97
N ARG A 64 -20.26 -4.64 3.18
CA ARG A 64 -19.58 -4.51 1.90
C ARG A 64 -18.99 -3.11 1.78
N LEU A 65 -17.68 -3.04 1.50
CA LEU A 65 -16.93 -1.81 1.33
C LEU A 65 -16.56 -1.68 -0.16
N ARG A 66 -16.71 -0.49 -0.74
CA ARG A 66 -16.36 -0.23 -2.14
C ARG A 66 -15.33 0.87 -2.24
N PHE A 67 -14.22 0.54 -2.88
CA PHE A 67 -13.10 1.43 -3.12
C PHE A 67 -13.08 1.83 -4.60
N ASP A 68 -12.62 3.03 -4.93
CA ASP A 68 -12.32 3.36 -6.32
C ASP A 68 -11.13 2.55 -6.84
N GLY A 69 -10.99 2.42 -8.17
CA GLY A 69 -9.86 1.70 -8.75
C GLY A 69 -8.56 2.49 -8.69
N ALA A 70 -8.64 3.79 -9.02
CA ALA A 70 -7.47 4.60 -9.34
C ALA A 70 -6.64 5.01 -8.10
N ASP A 71 -7.25 5.44 -7.01
CA ASP A 71 -6.55 5.85 -5.78
C ASP A 71 -6.85 4.90 -4.60
N GLN A 72 -7.67 3.87 -4.84
CA GLN A 72 -8.10 2.86 -3.88
C GLN A 72 -8.66 3.45 -2.58
N ARG A 73 -9.53 4.45 -2.73
CA ARG A 73 -10.14 5.16 -1.60
C ARG A 73 -11.52 4.62 -1.30
N LEU A 74 -11.86 4.44 -0.03
CA LEU A 74 -13.17 3.96 0.38
C LEU A 74 -14.26 4.98 0.01
N ARG A 75 -15.17 4.59 -0.90
CA ARG A 75 -16.23 5.46 -1.43
C ARG A 75 -17.59 5.17 -0.82
N LEU A 76 -17.84 3.92 -0.45
CA LEU A 76 -19.13 3.46 0.04
C LEU A 76 -18.94 2.37 1.10
N ILE A 77 -19.66 2.52 2.21
CA ILE A 77 -19.81 1.48 3.24
C ILE A 77 -21.26 1.02 3.19
N GLU A 78 -21.48 -0.25 2.95
CA GLU A 78 -22.80 -0.85 2.90
C GLU A 78 -22.93 -1.87 4.03
N VAL A 79 -24.02 -1.77 4.79
CA VAL A 79 -24.47 -2.85 5.67
C VAL A 79 -25.47 -3.68 4.89
N THR A 80 -25.03 -4.87 4.51
CA THR A 80 -25.80 -5.84 3.73
C THR A 80 -26.73 -6.67 4.62
N ASP A 81 -26.37 -6.87 5.89
CA ASP A 81 -27.18 -7.53 6.90
C ASP A 81 -27.08 -6.78 8.25
N LEU A 82 -28.18 -6.15 8.65
CA LEU A 82 -28.26 -5.29 9.84
C LEU A 82 -28.26 -6.08 11.16
N LYS A 83 -28.32 -7.41 11.12
CA LYS A 83 -28.32 -8.28 12.32
C LYS A 83 -26.94 -8.78 12.70
N LYS A 84 -25.99 -8.76 11.76
CA LYS A 84 -24.66 -9.34 11.94
C LYS A 84 -23.68 -8.44 12.69
N SER A 85 -24.03 -7.18 12.87
CA SER A 85 -23.21 -6.20 13.59
C SER A 85 -24.10 -5.31 14.47
N THR A 86 -23.60 -4.94 15.65
CA THR A 86 -24.32 -4.03 16.54
C THR A 86 -24.08 -2.60 16.09
N LEU A 87 -25.08 -1.95 15.52
CA LEU A 87 -24.93 -0.61 14.95
C LEU A 87 -25.49 0.46 15.90
N VAL A 88 -24.69 1.46 16.24
CA VAL A 88 -25.05 2.49 17.22
C VAL A 88 -24.98 3.88 16.60
N TYR A 89 -26.06 4.65 16.68
CA TYR A 89 -26.10 6.05 16.24
C TYR A 89 -26.53 6.94 17.41
N LYS A 90 -25.68 7.92 17.78
CA LYS A 90 -25.90 8.84 18.91
C LYS A 90 -26.27 8.10 20.22
N GLY A 91 -25.57 7.00 20.51
CA GLY A 91 -25.79 6.16 21.70
C GLY A 91 -27.02 5.25 21.63
N MET A 92 -27.76 5.25 20.52
CA MET A 92 -28.94 4.41 20.32
C MET A 92 -28.64 3.29 19.34
N GLU A 93 -28.92 2.04 19.72
CA GLU A 93 -28.86 0.91 18.81
C GLU A 93 -29.90 1.04 17.69
N LEU A 94 -29.45 0.78 16.46
CA LEU A 94 -30.29 0.81 15.27
C LEU A 94 -31.27 -0.36 15.26
N VAL A 95 -30.78 -1.58 15.53
CA VAL A 95 -31.57 -2.80 15.72
C VAL A 95 -31.39 -3.23 17.17
N ARG A 96 -32.49 -3.34 17.93
CA ARG A 96 -32.41 -3.79 19.33
C ARG A 96 -32.18 -5.28 19.40
N SER A 97 -31.48 -5.76 20.42
CA SER A 97 -31.22 -7.20 20.60
C SER A 97 -32.50 -8.07 20.63
N GLN A 98 -33.62 -7.52 21.10
CA GLN A 98 -34.93 -8.19 21.11
C GLN A 98 -35.58 -8.32 19.72
N GLU A 99 -35.17 -7.49 18.76
CA GLU A 99 -35.66 -7.52 17.37
C GLU A 99 -34.85 -8.50 16.50
N ILE A 100 -33.63 -8.87 16.94
CA ILE A 100 -32.76 -9.84 16.25
C ILE A 100 -33.37 -11.25 16.25
N THR A 101 -34.09 -11.62 17.32
CA THR A 101 -34.79 -12.91 17.45
C THR A 101 -36.07 -12.98 16.61
N SER A 102 -36.54 -11.85 16.08
CA SER A 102 -37.66 -11.80 15.15
C SER A 102 -37.18 -12.06 13.71
N SER A 103 -38.06 -12.61 12.86
CA SER A 103 -37.77 -12.85 11.44
C SER A 103 -37.61 -11.56 10.60
N ALA A 104 -37.81 -10.37 11.18
CA ALA A 104 -37.69 -9.09 10.51
C ALA A 104 -36.25 -8.82 10.08
N ALA A 105 -36.00 -8.42 8.83
CA ALA A 105 -34.66 -8.23 8.27
C ALA A 105 -33.85 -7.05 8.87
N GLY A 106 -34.49 -6.12 9.58
CA GLY A 106 -33.85 -4.94 10.17
C GLY A 106 -34.85 -4.02 10.88
N PRO A 107 -34.50 -2.74 11.12
CA PRO A 107 -35.36 -1.81 11.84
C PRO A 107 -36.56 -1.35 10.98
N ALA A 108 -37.72 -1.19 11.62
CA ALA A 108 -38.89 -0.62 10.96
C ALA A 108 -38.66 0.86 10.57
N PHE A 109 -39.33 1.32 9.51
CA PHE A 109 -39.23 2.71 9.04
C PHE A 109 -39.43 3.74 10.15
N LYS A 110 -40.43 3.56 11.02
CA LYS A 110 -40.71 4.47 12.14
C LYS A 110 -39.51 4.66 13.07
N ARG A 111 -38.73 3.60 13.29
CA ARG A 111 -37.52 3.65 14.13
C ARG A 111 -36.42 4.45 13.45
N VAL A 112 -36.15 4.18 12.18
CA VAL A 112 -35.18 4.93 11.36
C VAL A 112 -35.56 6.41 11.32
N TYR A 113 -36.83 6.72 11.03
CA TYR A 113 -37.36 8.07 10.99
C TYR A 113 -37.25 8.81 12.33
N GLN A 114 -37.45 8.12 13.45
CA GLN A 114 -37.23 8.68 14.79
C GLN A 114 -35.76 9.05 15.04
N MET A 115 -34.82 8.27 14.50
CA MET A 115 -33.38 8.46 14.73
C MET A 115 -32.78 9.56 13.85
N PHE A 116 -33.17 9.62 12.59
CA PHE A 116 -32.60 10.55 11.60
C PHE A 116 -33.48 11.77 11.31
N GLY A 117 -34.74 11.75 11.73
CA GLY A 117 -35.69 12.85 11.56
C GLY A 117 -36.31 12.89 10.16
N ALA A 118 -36.88 14.05 9.82
CA ALA A 118 -37.55 14.25 8.55
C ALA A 118 -36.60 14.07 7.35
N SER A 119 -37.14 13.54 6.27
CA SER A 119 -36.45 13.26 5.01
C SER A 119 -37.21 13.90 3.85
N TYR A 120 -36.51 14.16 2.75
CA TYR A 120 -37.16 14.38 1.46
C TYR A 120 -37.67 13.04 0.91
N PRO A 121 -38.65 13.05 -0.02
CA PRO A 121 -39.07 11.86 -0.72
C PRO A 121 -37.87 11.13 -1.35
N GLY A 122 -37.85 9.81 -1.19
CA GLY A 122 -36.81 8.94 -1.72
C GLY A 122 -37.09 8.49 -3.15
N GLU A 123 -36.31 7.52 -3.60
CA GLU A 123 -36.42 6.95 -4.93
C GLU A 123 -36.98 5.52 -4.85
N TYR A 124 -37.93 5.21 -5.73
CA TYR A 124 -38.42 3.85 -5.86
C TYR A 124 -37.81 3.15 -7.08
N MET A 125 -37.29 1.96 -6.84
CA MET A 125 -36.80 1.05 -7.85
C MET A 125 -37.80 -0.10 -8.00
N ALA A 126 -38.42 -0.19 -9.18
CA ALA A 126 -39.38 -1.25 -9.49
C ALA A 126 -38.72 -2.65 -9.42
N PRO A 127 -39.48 -3.70 -9.06
CA PRO A 127 -38.98 -5.07 -9.08
C PRO A 127 -38.52 -5.49 -10.48
N SER A 128 -37.55 -6.40 -10.53
CA SER A 128 -37.29 -7.18 -11.74
C SER A 128 -38.52 -8.04 -12.09
N ALA A 129 -38.70 -8.35 -13.38
CA ALA A 129 -39.83 -9.14 -13.86
C ALA A 129 -40.03 -10.43 -13.03
N GLY A 130 -41.23 -10.60 -12.47
CA GLY A 130 -41.61 -11.75 -11.65
C GLY A 130 -41.51 -11.57 -10.13
N LYS A 131 -40.99 -10.44 -9.62
CA LYS A 131 -41.04 -10.10 -8.19
C LYS A 131 -42.18 -9.12 -7.89
N SER A 132 -42.80 -9.26 -6.72
CA SER A 132 -43.89 -8.38 -6.24
C SER A 132 -43.39 -7.16 -5.45
N GLU A 133 -42.14 -7.17 -5.01
CA GLU A 133 -41.56 -6.13 -4.17
C GLU A 133 -40.43 -5.38 -4.88
N GLY A 134 -40.56 -4.06 -4.95
CA GLY A 134 -39.47 -3.17 -5.34
C GLY A 134 -38.68 -2.69 -4.13
N THR A 135 -37.72 -1.81 -4.37
CA THR A 135 -36.89 -1.19 -3.31
C THR A 135 -37.16 0.29 -3.26
N TYR A 136 -37.60 0.80 -2.11
CA TYR A 136 -37.67 2.23 -1.84
C TYR A 136 -36.42 2.67 -1.09
N VAL A 137 -35.66 3.57 -1.68
CA VAL A 137 -34.42 4.10 -1.10
C VAL A 137 -34.70 5.47 -0.48
N LEU A 138 -34.62 5.53 0.85
CA LEU A 138 -34.77 6.78 1.59
C LEU A 138 -33.40 7.25 2.09
N SER A 139 -33.09 8.53 1.90
CA SER A 139 -31.76 9.07 2.23
C SER A 139 -31.81 10.37 3.02
N TRP A 140 -30.80 10.52 3.87
CA TRP A 140 -30.40 11.73 4.58
C TRP A 140 -28.98 12.11 4.14
N PRO A 141 -28.46 13.28 4.54
CA PRO A 141 -27.06 13.62 4.33
C PRO A 141 -26.13 12.51 4.83
N GLY A 142 -25.47 11.88 3.88
CA GLY A 142 -24.45 10.86 4.06
C GLY A 142 -24.90 9.48 4.53
N ILE A 143 -26.21 9.20 4.53
CA ILE A 143 -26.73 7.87 4.89
C ILE A 143 -28.04 7.56 4.14
N ALA A 144 -28.23 6.30 3.73
CA ALA A 144 -29.45 5.84 3.10
C ALA A 144 -29.87 4.45 3.58
N PHE A 145 -31.16 4.16 3.45
CA PHE A 145 -31.78 2.89 3.81
C PHE A 145 -32.65 2.38 2.67
N ASN A 146 -32.58 1.07 2.45
CA ASN A 146 -33.42 0.37 1.48
C ASN A 146 -34.56 -0.34 2.19
N PHE A 147 -35.79 0.02 1.85
CA PHE A 147 -37.01 -0.62 2.34
C PHE A 147 -37.63 -1.44 1.20
N PRO A 148 -37.85 -2.76 1.38
CA PRO A 148 -38.70 -3.54 0.49
C PRO A 148 -40.10 -2.93 0.46
N LEU A 149 -40.69 -2.77 -0.72
CA LEU A 149 -42.01 -2.15 -0.88
C LEU A 149 -42.82 -2.91 -1.93
N GLN A 150 -44.03 -3.32 -1.53
CA GLN A 150 -45.00 -3.95 -2.43
C GLN A 150 -45.30 -3.04 -3.63
N HIS A 151 -45.02 -3.54 -4.84
CA HIS A 151 -45.11 -2.75 -6.07
C HIS A 151 -46.52 -2.22 -6.32
N SER A 152 -47.54 -3.02 -6.01
CA SER A 152 -48.95 -2.64 -6.12
C SER A 152 -49.37 -1.47 -5.22
N ALA A 153 -48.63 -1.22 -4.14
CA ALA A 153 -48.91 -0.14 -3.20
C ALA A 153 -48.24 1.19 -3.59
N TRP A 154 -47.21 1.15 -4.43
CA TRP A 154 -46.43 2.32 -4.83
C TRP A 154 -47.22 3.24 -5.78
N SER A 155 -47.11 4.55 -5.56
CA SER A 155 -47.55 5.59 -6.49
C SER A 155 -46.70 6.85 -6.25
N PRO A 156 -46.34 7.61 -7.30
CA PRO A 156 -45.57 8.84 -7.16
C PRO A 156 -46.30 9.94 -6.37
N GLU A 157 -47.63 9.87 -6.27
CA GLU A 157 -48.47 10.86 -5.59
C GLU A 157 -48.62 10.59 -4.10
N LYS A 158 -48.29 9.37 -3.64
CA LYS A 158 -48.42 8.99 -2.24
C LYS A 158 -47.28 9.58 -1.42
N ASP A 159 -47.64 10.14 -0.27
CA ASP A 159 -46.66 10.57 0.73
C ASP A 159 -45.80 9.39 1.21
N HIS A 160 -44.49 9.57 1.16
CA HIS A 160 -43.50 8.55 1.48
C HIS A 160 -43.54 8.11 2.95
N VAL A 161 -43.85 9.02 3.89
CA VAL A 161 -43.94 8.68 5.33
C VAL A 161 -45.12 7.75 5.57
N SER A 162 -46.28 8.07 4.98
CA SER A 162 -47.49 7.25 5.04
C SER A 162 -47.30 5.89 4.36
N LEU A 163 -46.61 5.88 3.21
CA LEU A 163 -46.32 4.66 2.45
C LEU A 163 -45.38 3.72 3.22
N LEU A 164 -44.24 4.21 3.70
CA LEU A 164 -43.24 3.42 4.44
C LEU A 164 -43.68 3.08 5.86
N GLY A 165 -44.61 3.83 6.45
CA GLY A 165 -45.24 3.53 7.73
C GLY A 165 -46.36 2.48 7.66
N SER A 166 -46.78 2.10 6.45
CA SER A 166 -47.84 1.10 6.22
C SER A 166 -47.29 -0.34 6.20
N GLN A 167 -48.20 -1.32 6.21
CA GLN A 167 -47.85 -2.74 6.08
C GLN A 167 -47.36 -3.12 4.66
N ALA A 168 -47.42 -2.19 3.70
CA ALA A 168 -46.91 -2.41 2.35
C ALA A 168 -45.38 -2.35 2.26
N ALA A 169 -44.72 -1.73 3.26
CA ALA A 169 -43.28 -1.63 3.33
C ALA A 169 -42.72 -2.58 4.40
N GLY A 170 -41.70 -3.34 4.02
CA GLY A 170 -40.92 -4.15 4.95
C GLY A 170 -39.95 -3.30 5.80
N PRO A 171 -39.34 -3.90 6.83
CA PRO A 171 -38.24 -3.27 7.56
C PRO A 171 -37.05 -2.99 6.64
N ALA A 172 -36.16 -2.08 7.06
CA ALA A 172 -34.97 -1.78 6.27
C ALA A 172 -34.12 -3.05 6.09
N ALA A 173 -33.76 -3.35 4.84
CA ALA A 173 -32.95 -4.52 4.49
C ALA A 173 -31.45 -4.17 4.38
N HIS A 174 -31.14 -2.93 3.97
CA HIS A 174 -29.77 -2.46 3.78
C HIS A 174 -29.61 -1.02 4.25
N MET A 175 -28.38 -0.67 4.62
CA MET A 175 -27.97 0.69 4.95
C MET A 175 -26.70 1.02 4.17
N ALA A 176 -26.55 2.27 3.73
CA ALA A 176 -25.35 2.75 3.06
C ALA A 176 -24.88 4.06 3.70
N ILE A 177 -23.57 4.19 3.92
CA ILE A 177 -22.89 5.41 4.35
C ILE A 177 -22.00 5.87 3.19
N PHE A 178 -22.19 7.11 2.77
CA PHE A 178 -21.54 7.72 1.61
C PHE A 178 -21.28 9.19 1.88
N GLU A 179 -20.35 9.81 1.17
CA GLU A 179 -20.08 11.23 1.32
C GLU A 179 -20.98 12.00 0.33
N GLY A 180 -21.99 12.72 0.83
CA GLY A 180 -22.90 13.50 -0.03
C GLY A 180 -24.21 13.85 0.66
N LYS A 181 -25.06 14.65 -0.02
CA LYS A 181 -26.33 15.15 0.56
C LYS A 181 -27.50 14.17 0.39
N THR A 182 -27.57 13.51 -0.77
CA THR A 182 -28.66 12.59 -1.16
C THR A 182 -28.04 11.38 -1.86
N TRP A 183 -28.69 10.22 -1.76
CA TRP A 183 -28.19 9.01 -2.40
C TRP A 183 -28.29 9.07 -3.93
N SER A 184 -29.40 9.60 -4.46
CA SER A 184 -29.70 9.66 -5.90
C SER A 184 -28.65 10.41 -6.71
N ASP A 185 -28.06 11.45 -6.12
CA ASP A 185 -27.03 12.27 -6.76
C ASP A 185 -25.65 11.65 -6.51
N THR A 186 -25.38 11.28 -5.25
CA THR A 186 -24.07 10.72 -4.88
C THR A 186 -23.73 9.46 -5.64
N ARG A 187 -24.70 8.56 -5.87
CA ARG A 187 -24.44 7.30 -6.59
C ARG A 187 -23.94 7.49 -8.03
N LYS A 188 -24.25 8.63 -8.67
CA LYS A 188 -23.83 8.96 -10.05
C LYS A 188 -22.37 9.38 -10.10
N GLU A 189 -21.88 9.97 -9.01
CA GLU A 189 -20.53 10.54 -8.91
C GLU A 189 -19.63 9.73 -7.96
N LEU A 190 -20.10 8.59 -7.48
CA LEU A 190 -19.50 7.83 -6.38
C LEU A 190 -18.03 7.48 -6.60
N PHE A 191 -17.63 7.21 -7.84
CA PHE A 191 -16.26 6.87 -8.23
C PHE A 191 -15.60 7.94 -9.12
N VAL A 192 -16.24 9.11 -9.27
CA VAL A 192 -15.76 10.21 -10.13
C VAL A 192 -15.35 11.41 -9.29
N ARG A 193 -16.10 11.75 -8.24
CA ARG A 193 -15.76 12.86 -7.35
C ARG A 193 -14.42 12.59 -6.66
N GLU A 194 -13.65 13.62 -6.37
CA GLU A 194 -12.46 13.47 -5.53
C GLU A 194 -12.86 13.26 -4.05
N PRO A 195 -12.29 12.26 -3.36
CA PRO A 195 -12.51 12.06 -1.92
C PRO A 195 -11.89 13.20 -1.09
N THR A 196 -12.60 13.71 -0.09
CA THR A 196 -12.11 14.81 0.75
C THR A 196 -11.35 14.35 2.00
N GLY A 197 -11.66 13.15 2.50
CA GLY A 197 -11.04 12.56 3.69
C GLY A 197 -9.56 12.19 3.48
N PRO A 198 -8.76 12.05 4.56
CA PRO A 198 -7.38 11.56 4.47
C PRO A 198 -7.32 10.07 4.08
N ARG A 199 -6.17 9.60 3.56
CA ARG A 199 -5.95 8.16 3.27
C ARG A 199 -5.79 7.34 4.53
N SER A 200 -5.25 7.94 5.60
CA SER A 200 -5.07 7.27 6.89
C SER A 200 -6.29 7.49 7.79
N THR A 201 -6.82 6.38 8.31
CA THR A 201 -7.85 6.36 9.36
C THR A 201 -7.37 7.05 10.64
N THR A 202 -6.08 6.92 11.00
CA THR A 202 -5.47 7.60 12.15
C THR A 202 -5.51 9.12 12.00
N LEU A 203 -5.18 9.64 10.82
CA LEU A 203 -5.29 11.08 10.53
C LEU A 203 -6.75 11.56 10.54
N ALA A 204 -7.70 10.72 10.12
CA ALA A 204 -9.12 11.04 10.22
C ALA A 204 -9.59 11.15 11.67
N ALA A 205 -9.12 10.27 12.54
CA ALA A 205 -9.49 10.24 13.95
C ALA A 205 -8.77 11.33 14.78
N ARG A 206 -7.54 11.71 14.42
CA ARG A 206 -6.68 12.62 15.19
C ARG A 206 -5.93 13.63 14.32
N PRO A 207 -6.61 14.72 13.88
CA PRO A 207 -6.02 15.72 13.00
C PRO A 207 -4.95 16.62 13.65
N ARG A 208 -4.60 16.42 14.93
CA ARG A 208 -3.67 17.29 15.69
C ARG A 208 -2.37 16.59 16.11
N ASP A 209 -2.16 15.34 15.71
CA ASP A 209 -0.89 14.66 15.97
C ASP A 209 0.18 15.18 14.98
N ASN A 210 1.43 15.35 15.42
CA ASN A 210 2.59 15.77 14.60
C ASN A 210 3.03 14.67 13.61
N LEU A 211 2.07 14.04 12.93
CA LEU A 211 2.34 13.01 11.95
C LEU A 211 2.93 13.66 10.68
N PRO A 212 3.81 12.93 9.95
CA PRO A 212 4.29 13.37 8.65
C PRO A 212 3.13 13.71 7.72
N ALA A 213 3.33 14.73 6.89
CA ALA A 213 2.31 15.16 5.94
C ALA A 213 2.00 14.05 4.93
N GLU A 214 0.70 13.83 4.70
CA GLU A 214 0.22 12.74 3.84
C GLU A 214 0.60 13.00 2.37
N ILE A 215 1.21 12.00 1.73
CA ILE A 215 1.53 12.03 0.29
C ILE A 215 0.30 11.64 -0.53
N GLU A 216 0.02 12.39 -1.59
CA GLU A 216 -1.12 12.15 -2.49
C GLU A 216 -0.72 11.57 -3.85
N SER A 217 0.38 12.03 -4.43
CA SER A 217 0.88 11.56 -5.73
C SER A 217 2.38 11.84 -5.90
N ALA A 218 3.00 11.16 -6.86
CA ALA A 218 4.39 11.37 -7.25
C ALA A 218 4.51 11.86 -8.70
N SER A 219 5.31 12.89 -8.96
CA SER A 219 5.81 13.21 -10.31
C SER A 219 7.24 12.71 -10.47
N VAL A 220 7.49 11.94 -11.52
CA VAL A 220 8.74 11.23 -11.75
C VAL A 220 9.47 11.84 -12.94
N GLU A 221 10.69 12.33 -12.69
CA GLU A 221 11.67 12.64 -13.74
C GLU A 221 12.68 11.47 -13.83
N PRO A 222 12.65 10.66 -14.91
CA PRO A 222 13.53 9.49 -15.06
C PRO A 222 15.00 9.78 -14.79
N GLY A 223 15.62 8.95 -13.94
CA GLY A 223 17.06 9.03 -13.62
C GLY A 223 17.50 10.23 -12.79
N LYS A 224 16.58 11.11 -12.39
CA LYS A 224 16.92 12.37 -11.72
C LYS A 224 16.29 12.49 -10.35
N ARG A 225 14.96 12.62 -10.30
CA ARG A 225 14.25 12.95 -9.07
C ARG A 225 12.80 12.50 -9.09
N VAL A 226 12.24 12.42 -7.90
CA VAL A 226 10.81 12.17 -7.67
C VAL A 226 10.28 13.27 -6.76
N THR A 227 9.28 14.02 -7.23
CA THR A 227 8.60 15.05 -6.45
C THR A 227 7.28 14.48 -5.94
N PHE A 228 7.02 14.65 -4.65
CA PHE A 228 5.80 14.15 -4.01
C PHE A 228 4.90 15.31 -3.63
N GLU A 229 3.69 15.29 -4.17
CA GLU A 229 2.62 16.18 -3.78
C GLU A 229 2.03 15.71 -2.45
N ARG A 230 1.79 16.66 -1.55
CA ARG A 230 1.28 16.40 -0.21
C ARG A 230 -0.06 17.07 -0.01
N ARG A 231 -0.86 16.49 0.88
CA ARG A 231 -2.16 17.03 1.24
C ARG A 231 -1.99 18.44 1.80
N HIS A 232 -2.72 19.39 1.22
CA HIS A 232 -2.70 20.78 1.65
C HIS A 232 -2.97 20.91 3.16
N PRO A 233 -2.25 21.78 3.90
CA PRO A 233 -1.37 22.86 3.44
C PRO A 233 0.11 22.50 3.28
N ALA A 234 0.50 21.23 3.42
CA ALA A 234 1.90 20.87 3.34
C ALA A 234 2.47 21.10 1.92
N PRO A 235 3.65 21.72 1.78
CA PRO A 235 4.27 21.90 0.48
C PRO A 235 4.77 20.56 -0.07
N PRO A 236 4.91 20.42 -1.41
CA PRO A 236 5.56 19.26 -2.00
C PRO A 236 7.04 19.18 -1.60
N PHE A 237 7.60 17.98 -1.66
CA PHE A 237 9.03 17.75 -1.43
C PHE A 237 9.61 16.86 -2.53
N THR A 238 10.93 16.91 -2.72
CA THR A 238 11.60 16.22 -3.82
C THR A 238 12.76 15.38 -3.33
N ILE A 239 12.77 14.11 -3.73
CA ILE A 239 13.93 13.23 -3.61
C ILE A 239 14.76 13.34 -4.88
N VAL A 240 16.01 13.75 -4.75
CA VAL A 240 16.99 13.76 -5.85
C VAL A 240 17.95 12.59 -5.67
N LEU A 241 18.00 11.72 -6.67
CA LEU A 241 18.85 10.53 -6.63
C LEU A 241 20.33 10.92 -6.49
N ASN A 242 21.08 10.13 -5.72
CA ASN A 242 22.47 10.35 -5.32
C ASN A 242 22.75 11.65 -4.53
N LYS A 243 21.72 12.40 -4.11
CA LYS A 243 21.90 13.66 -3.34
C LYS A 243 21.11 13.71 -2.05
N THR A 244 19.84 13.30 -2.08
CA THR A 244 18.99 13.26 -0.87
C THR A 244 19.55 12.26 0.13
N THR A 245 19.68 12.70 1.37
CA THR A 245 20.25 11.90 2.46
C THR A 245 19.17 11.22 3.30
N PRO A 246 19.50 10.18 4.09
CA PRO A 246 18.59 9.58 5.06
C PRO A 246 18.03 10.57 6.07
N GLN A 247 18.81 11.58 6.48
CA GLN A 247 18.35 12.60 7.41
C GLN A 247 17.24 13.46 6.79
N ASP A 248 17.37 13.81 5.51
CA ASP A 248 16.32 14.49 4.76
C ASP A 248 15.04 13.63 4.72
N LEU A 249 15.18 12.32 4.45
CA LEU A 249 14.03 11.39 4.45
C LEU A 249 13.33 11.35 5.80
N VAL A 250 14.05 11.18 6.91
CA VAL A 250 13.43 11.12 8.25
C VAL A 250 12.75 12.45 8.61
N THR A 251 13.34 13.57 8.19
CA THR A 251 12.75 14.90 8.43
C THR A 251 11.43 15.07 7.68
N GLU A 252 11.36 14.57 6.45
CA GLU A 252 10.22 14.75 5.55
C GLU A 252 9.13 13.68 5.71
N LEU A 253 9.52 12.43 5.99
CA LEU A 253 8.64 11.25 6.00
C LEU A 253 8.48 10.60 7.38
N GLY A 254 9.28 11.02 8.37
CA GLY A 254 9.41 10.27 9.62
C GLY A 254 10.28 9.02 9.46
N ALA A 255 10.33 8.20 10.51
CA ALA A 255 11.05 6.93 10.45
C ALA A 255 10.38 5.96 9.46
N PRO A 256 11.14 5.11 8.74
CA PRO A 256 10.55 4.09 7.89
C PRO A 256 9.77 3.06 8.71
N ASP A 257 8.72 2.50 8.12
CA ASP A 257 7.90 1.45 8.74
C ASP A 257 8.72 0.15 8.90
N ALA A 258 9.64 -0.12 7.97
CA ALA A 258 10.56 -1.25 8.03
C ALA A 258 11.86 -0.96 7.26
N THR A 259 12.93 -1.71 7.57
CA THR A 259 14.23 -1.61 6.91
C THR A 259 14.73 -2.98 6.47
N PHE A 260 15.24 -3.10 5.24
CA PHE A 260 15.71 -4.37 4.68
C PHE A 260 17.06 -4.23 3.97
N LYS A 261 17.91 -5.25 4.03
CA LYS A 261 19.13 -5.30 3.24
C LYS A 261 18.83 -5.85 1.83
N PRO A 262 19.38 -5.26 0.75
CA PRO A 262 19.28 -5.85 -0.58
C PRO A 262 19.89 -7.25 -0.58
N THR A 263 19.19 -8.21 -1.19
CA THR A 263 19.75 -9.55 -1.33
C THR A 263 20.82 -9.51 -2.41
N ILE A 264 22.09 -9.51 -2.01
CA ILE A 264 23.20 -9.72 -2.94
C ILE A 264 23.08 -11.18 -3.41
N LYS A 265 22.49 -11.41 -4.59
CA LYS A 265 22.66 -12.69 -5.26
C LYS A 265 24.15 -12.78 -5.56
N ASP A 266 24.84 -13.68 -4.87
CA ASP A 266 26.19 -14.09 -5.19
C ASP A 266 26.24 -14.47 -6.69
N THR A 267 26.57 -13.52 -7.55
CA THR A 267 27.21 -13.85 -8.81
C THR A 267 28.50 -14.53 -8.41
N ALA A 268 28.51 -15.86 -8.54
CA ALA A 268 29.59 -16.75 -8.20
C ALA A 268 30.96 -16.07 -8.43
N PRO A 269 31.88 -16.11 -7.46
CA PRO A 269 33.19 -15.50 -7.66
C PRO A 269 33.79 -16.11 -8.92
N ALA A 270 34.07 -15.25 -9.90
CA ALA A 270 34.91 -15.61 -11.02
C ALA A 270 36.13 -16.31 -10.45
N GLN A 271 36.36 -17.57 -10.84
CA GLN A 271 37.48 -18.36 -10.38
C GLN A 271 38.77 -17.57 -10.59
N THR A 272 39.24 -16.91 -9.52
CA THR A 272 40.59 -16.38 -9.46
C THR A 272 41.48 -17.61 -9.46
N THR A 273 42.09 -17.86 -10.62
CA THR A 273 43.14 -18.85 -10.79
C THR A 273 44.27 -18.48 -9.83
N HIS A 274 44.27 -19.09 -8.64
CA HIS A 274 45.37 -18.99 -7.70
C HIS A 274 46.63 -19.53 -8.38
N LYS A 275 47.49 -18.61 -8.83
CA LYS A 275 48.87 -18.94 -9.17
C LYS A 275 49.59 -19.33 -7.88
N ARG A 276 49.83 -20.64 -7.76
CA ARG A 276 50.81 -21.26 -6.87
C ARG A 276 52.06 -20.39 -6.71
N THR A 277 52.38 -20.02 -5.48
CA THR A 277 53.78 -19.91 -5.03
C THR A 277 53.89 -20.63 -3.70
N GLY A 278 54.76 -21.65 -3.68
CA GLY A 278 54.98 -22.50 -2.52
C GLY A 278 55.92 -21.84 -1.53
N SER A 279 55.63 -22.02 -0.25
CA SER A 279 56.63 -22.00 0.81
C SER A 279 56.16 -22.93 1.93
N THR A 280 56.73 -24.14 1.91
CA THR A 280 56.68 -25.13 2.97
C THR A 280 57.49 -24.66 4.18
N THR A 281 56.86 -24.46 5.33
CA THR A 281 57.53 -24.68 6.63
C THR A 281 56.58 -25.34 7.63
N ARG A 282 57.09 -26.39 8.28
CA ARG A 282 56.41 -27.33 9.18
C ARG A 282 56.18 -26.73 10.58
N PRO A 283 55.16 -27.19 11.33
CA PRO A 283 55.08 -26.92 12.76
C PRO A 283 55.85 -27.99 13.55
N ARG A 284 56.72 -27.58 14.49
CA ARG A 284 57.18 -28.46 15.57
C ARG A 284 56.81 -27.86 16.92
N SER A 285 55.87 -28.56 17.54
CA SER A 285 55.60 -28.64 18.96
C SER A 285 56.87 -28.74 19.80
N GLY A 286 56.88 -28.06 20.96
CA GLY A 286 57.95 -28.13 21.93
C GLY A 286 57.72 -27.29 23.19
N SER A 287 56.58 -27.45 23.86
CA SER A 287 56.43 -26.96 25.24
C SER A 287 57.10 -27.93 26.21
N ARG A 288 58.14 -27.48 26.90
CA ARG A 288 58.61 -28.07 28.17
C ARG A 288 59.02 -26.95 29.12
N LEU A 289 58.33 -26.93 30.25
CA LEU A 289 58.58 -26.11 31.44
C LEU A 289 59.86 -26.57 32.13
N HIS A 290 60.69 -25.62 32.59
CA HIS A 290 61.50 -25.79 33.79
C HIS A 290 61.56 -24.49 34.60
N PRO A 291 61.65 -24.57 35.94
CA PRO A 291 61.31 -23.50 36.86
C PRO A 291 62.54 -22.84 37.52
N GLY A 292 62.38 -21.57 37.90
CA GLY A 292 63.18 -20.94 38.96
C GLY A 292 64.37 -20.11 38.48
N SER A 293 64.20 -18.78 38.53
CA SER A 293 65.12 -17.83 39.17
C SER A 293 64.74 -16.39 38.79
N GLN A 294 64.31 -15.62 39.78
CA GLN A 294 64.58 -14.19 39.88
C GLN A 294 65.80 -14.04 40.84
N PRO A 295 66.41 -12.85 41.04
CA PRO A 295 66.19 -11.52 40.44
C PRO A 295 67.50 -10.81 40.01
N SER A 296 67.40 -9.63 39.40
CA SER A 296 67.97 -8.35 39.91
C SER A 296 68.37 -7.35 38.81
N SER A 297 67.87 -6.12 38.99
CA SER A 297 68.49 -4.81 38.75
C SER A 297 69.25 -4.55 37.44
N TYR A 298 68.75 -3.61 36.61
CA TYR A 298 69.33 -2.26 36.55
C TYR A 298 68.42 -1.28 35.77
N SER A 299 68.58 -0.01 36.13
CA SER A 299 67.86 1.18 35.68
C SER A 299 68.43 1.75 34.37
N SER A 300 67.58 2.13 33.41
CA SER A 300 67.89 3.25 32.51
C SER A 300 66.64 3.76 31.80
N THR A 301 66.38 5.04 32.01
CA THR A 301 65.52 5.92 31.22
C THR A 301 65.60 5.65 29.72
N ASN A 302 64.47 5.33 29.09
CA ASN A 302 64.27 5.60 27.69
C ASN A 302 62.86 6.17 27.52
N THR A 303 62.82 7.39 26.99
CA THR A 303 61.62 8.06 26.48
C THR A 303 61.01 7.18 25.41
N ASP A 304 59.88 6.54 25.73
CA ASP A 304 59.08 5.83 24.74
C ASP A 304 58.31 6.90 23.95
N SER A 305 58.96 7.38 22.89
CA SER A 305 58.27 8.00 21.77
C SER A 305 57.37 6.92 21.18
N PHE A 306 56.09 6.95 21.55
CA PHE A 306 55.08 6.20 20.85
C PHE A 306 55.12 6.64 19.38
N GLU A 307 55.72 5.81 18.53
CA GLU A 307 55.39 5.79 17.12
C GLU A 307 53.93 5.32 17.06
N THR A 308 53.01 6.28 17.11
CA THR A 308 51.70 6.06 16.51
C THR A 308 51.95 5.87 15.03
N ASP A 309 52.04 4.61 14.61
CA ASP A 309 51.72 4.20 13.26
C ASP A 309 50.33 4.79 12.96
N PHE A 310 50.32 5.95 12.33
CA PHE A 310 49.19 6.44 11.58
C PHE A 310 49.07 5.48 10.39
N ASP A 311 48.44 4.33 10.62
CA ASP A 311 47.89 3.53 9.54
C ASP A 311 47.03 4.48 8.72
N SER A 312 47.51 4.73 7.51
CA SER A 312 46.86 5.56 6.50
C SER A 312 45.39 5.18 6.38
N GLU A 313 44.50 6.11 6.72
CA GLU A 313 43.04 6.05 6.52
C GLU A 313 42.63 6.04 5.02
N ASP A 314 43.50 5.56 4.14
CA ASP A 314 43.32 5.42 2.69
C ASP A 314 43.37 3.94 2.27
N ALA A 315 42.94 3.04 3.14
CA ALA A 315 42.51 1.72 2.67
C ALA A 315 41.18 1.92 1.95
N ASP A 316 41.20 1.92 0.61
CA ASP A 316 39.98 1.86 -0.21
C ASP A 316 39.03 0.81 0.39
N GLU A 317 37.94 1.27 1.02
CA GLU A 317 36.92 0.41 1.64
C GLU A 317 36.54 -0.69 0.64
N ASP A 318 36.48 -1.96 1.09
CA ASP A 318 36.12 -3.08 0.22
C ASP A 318 34.76 -2.80 -0.45
N PRO A 319 34.66 -2.85 -1.80
CA PRO A 319 33.39 -2.70 -2.51
C PRO A 319 32.25 -3.56 -1.95
N ALA A 320 32.54 -4.74 -1.40
CA ALA A 320 31.55 -5.61 -0.77
C ALA A 320 31.05 -5.03 0.57
N GLU A 321 31.93 -4.50 1.41
CA GLU A 321 31.54 -3.83 2.67
C GLU A 321 30.76 -2.55 2.40
N ARG A 322 31.18 -1.77 1.39
CA ARG A 322 30.47 -0.60 0.90
C ARG A 322 29.05 -0.97 0.44
N ALA A 323 28.89 -2.03 -0.35
CA ALA A 323 27.58 -2.49 -0.82
C ALA A 323 26.66 -3.00 0.32
N ASN A 324 27.23 -3.63 1.35
CA ASN A 324 26.49 -4.15 2.52
C ASN A 324 25.88 -3.04 3.40
N ARG A 325 26.25 -1.77 3.16
CA ARG A 325 25.66 -0.61 3.82
C ARG A 325 24.38 -0.11 3.17
N ALA A 326 24.03 -0.65 2.00
CA ALA A 326 22.77 -0.33 1.35
C ALA A 326 21.58 -0.98 2.08
N ALA A 327 20.48 -0.26 2.19
CA ALA A 327 19.25 -0.73 2.81
C ALA A 327 18.02 -0.09 2.15
N TYR A 328 16.97 -0.89 1.95
CA TYR A 328 15.64 -0.41 1.63
C TYR A 328 14.95 0.10 2.88
N TRP A 329 14.41 1.31 2.79
CA TRP A 329 13.54 1.93 3.76
C TRP A 329 12.12 1.86 3.21
N CYS A 330 11.25 1.11 3.87
CA CYS A 330 9.88 0.86 3.43
C CYS A 330 8.92 1.83 4.11
N TYR A 331 8.10 2.50 3.31
CA TYR A 331 7.02 3.36 3.76
C TYR A 331 5.69 2.80 3.23
N PHE A 332 5.17 1.78 3.90
CA PHE A 332 3.96 1.03 3.51
C PHE A 332 2.76 1.97 3.39
N SER A 333 2.60 2.85 4.38
CA SER A 333 1.49 3.81 4.44
C SER A 333 1.59 4.93 3.39
N HIS A 334 2.79 5.20 2.85
CA HIS A 334 3.00 6.17 1.78
C HIS A 334 2.99 5.55 0.38
N GLY A 335 3.20 4.24 0.27
CA GLY A 335 3.19 3.53 -1.00
C GLY A 335 4.53 3.52 -1.72
N MET A 336 5.65 3.52 -0.98
CA MET A 336 6.97 3.53 -1.60
C MET A 336 8.04 2.78 -0.79
N ASP A 337 9.08 2.35 -1.50
CA ASP A 337 10.33 1.87 -0.93
C ASP A 337 11.50 2.72 -1.43
N ILE A 338 12.45 3.04 -0.55
CA ILE A 338 13.59 3.89 -0.89
C ILE A 338 14.88 3.14 -0.59
N LEU A 339 15.69 2.88 -1.61
CA LEU A 339 17.02 2.32 -1.41
C LEU A 339 17.98 3.43 -1.02
N VAL A 340 18.51 3.35 0.19
CA VAL A 340 19.60 4.18 0.70
C VAL A 340 20.90 3.40 0.57
N GLY A 341 21.97 4.04 0.13
CA GLY A 341 23.27 3.39 0.00
C GLY A 341 24.41 4.39 -0.17
N PRO A 342 25.66 3.93 -0.24
CA PRO A 342 26.81 4.79 -0.47
C PRO A 342 26.73 5.54 -1.82
N PRO A 343 27.35 6.73 -1.92
CA PRO A 343 27.40 7.47 -3.16
C PRO A 343 28.20 6.68 -4.21
N GLY A 344 27.95 6.94 -5.50
CA GLY A 344 28.70 6.27 -6.57
C GLY A 344 30.11 6.85 -6.72
N ASP A 345 31.03 6.06 -7.26
CA ASP A 345 32.47 6.39 -7.36
C ASP A 345 32.80 7.70 -8.12
N ASN A 346 31.86 8.24 -8.90
CA ASN A 346 32.04 9.47 -9.69
C ASN A 346 31.59 10.75 -8.97
N GLU A 347 31.06 10.68 -7.75
CA GLU A 347 30.60 11.84 -6.99
C GLU A 347 31.64 12.19 -5.90
N PRO A 348 32.06 13.47 -5.77
CA PRO A 348 33.06 13.85 -4.77
C PRO A 348 32.53 13.52 -3.37
N SER A 349 33.28 12.70 -2.63
CA SER A 349 33.03 12.45 -1.21
C SER A 349 32.99 13.80 -0.49
N ARG A 350 31.85 14.11 0.13
CA ARG A 350 31.79 15.26 1.04
C ARG A 350 32.62 14.86 2.25
N MET A 351 33.64 15.65 2.61
CA MET A 351 34.35 15.45 3.87
C MET A 351 33.35 15.63 5.01
N SER A 352 32.94 14.51 5.60
CA SER A 352 32.02 14.46 6.72
C SER A 352 32.77 13.82 7.90
N ASN A 353 33.14 14.63 8.90
CA ASN A 353 33.72 14.18 10.17
C ASN A 353 32.69 13.48 11.09
N GLY A 354 31.68 12.83 10.51
CA GLY A 354 30.60 12.15 11.22
C GLY A 354 30.72 10.63 11.13
N THR A 355 30.39 9.93 12.22
CA THR A 355 30.50 8.47 12.40
C THR A 355 29.58 7.61 11.51
N ASN A 356 28.99 8.17 10.44
CA ASN A 356 28.21 7.45 9.44
C ASN A 356 28.63 7.95 8.06
N PRO A 357 29.23 7.12 7.18
CA PRO A 357 29.68 7.61 5.90
C PRO A 357 28.46 7.96 5.03
N ASP A 358 28.52 9.07 4.29
CA ASP A 358 27.42 9.78 3.64
C ASP A 358 26.51 8.90 2.75
N LEU A 359 25.49 8.27 3.33
CA LEU A 359 24.51 7.53 2.55
C LEU A 359 23.60 8.50 1.78
N VAL A 360 23.19 8.09 0.58
CA VAL A 360 22.29 8.85 -0.30
C VAL A 360 21.23 7.93 -0.90
N VAL A 361 20.12 8.51 -1.35
CA VAL A 361 19.08 7.75 -2.05
C VAL A 361 19.58 7.28 -3.42
N LYS A 362 19.58 5.97 -3.63
CA LYS A 362 20.00 5.31 -4.88
C LYS A 362 18.82 4.99 -5.81
N ARG A 363 17.66 4.71 -5.22
CA ARG A 363 16.46 4.28 -5.94
C ARG A 363 15.21 4.61 -5.14
N VAL A 364 14.16 4.97 -5.86
CA VAL A 364 12.80 5.10 -5.32
C VAL A 364 11.91 4.10 -6.06
N VAL A 365 11.11 3.33 -5.34
CA VAL A 365 10.12 2.40 -5.89
C VAL A 365 8.75 2.89 -5.50
N VAL A 366 7.94 3.28 -6.48
CA VAL A 366 6.54 3.67 -6.31
C VAL A 366 5.65 2.44 -6.48
N GLN A 367 4.87 2.11 -5.46
CA GLN A 367 4.08 0.89 -5.39
C GLN A 367 2.66 1.10 -5.92
N GLY A 368 2.24 0.24 -6.84
CA GLY A 368 0.93 0.32 -7.50
C GLY A 368 -0.21 -0.30 -6.70
N ASN A 369 0.09 -1.19 -5.74
CA ASN A 369 -0.90 -1.95 -4.96
C ASN A 369 -2.01 -2.60 -5.82
N VAL A 370 -1.65 -3.24 -6.93
CA VAL A 370 -2.63 -3.74 -7.90
C VAL A 370 -3.27 -5.04 -7.39
N PRO A 371 -4.60 -5.14 -7.29
CA PRO A 371 -5.28 -6.40 -6.96
C PRO A 371 -4.83 -7.53 -7.89
N GLY A 372 -4.41 -8.64 -7.28
CA GLY A 372 -3.88 -9.81 -7.96
C GLY A 372 -2.42 -9.77 -8.36
N SER A 373 -1.68 -8.75 -7.94
CA SER A 373 -0.22 -8.85 -7.83
C SER A 373 0.18 -9.56 -6.53
N ALA A 374 1.37 -10.18 -6.52
CA ALA A 374 1.93 -10.82 -5.32
C ALA A 374 2.20 -9.81 -4.17
N ALA A 375 2.38 -8.53 -4.48
CA ALA A 375 2.59 -7.46 -3.49
C ALA A 375 1.29 -6.80 -3.04
N PHE A 376 0.13 -7.30 -3.46
CA PHE A 376 -1.15 -6.68 -3.14
C PHE A 376 -1.36 -6.57 -1.63
N ASN A 377 -1.84 -5.42 -1.21
CA ASN A 377 -2.09 -5.00 0.15
C ASN A 377 -0.86 -4.84 1.06
N ARG A 378 0.36 -4.95 0.52
CA ARG A 378 1.59 -4.67 1.29
C ARG A 378 1.81 -3.17 1.50
N HIS A 379 1.66 -2.42 0.42
CA HIS A 379 1.83 -0.97 0.39
C HIS A 379 0.52 -0.33 -0.03
N ARG A 380 0.27 0.87 0.47
CA ARG A 380 -0.76 1.73 -0.09
C ARG A 380 -0.45 2.00 -1.57
N ARG A 381 -1.48 2.13 -2.41
CA ARG A 381 -1.28 2.63 -3.78
C ARG A 381 -0.73 4.05 -3.72
N LEU A 382 0.28 4.32 -4.54
CA LEU A 382 0.75 5.67 -4.82
C LEU A 382 0.66 5.94 -6.32
N ARG A 383 -0.23 6.87 -6.70
CA ARG A 383 -0.37 7.30 -8.10
C ARG A 383 0.84 8.12 -8.52
N TRP A 384 1.19 8.02 -9.79
CA TRP A 384 2.33 8.73 -10.34
C TRP A 384 2.07 9.29 -11.74
N THR A 385 2.79 10.34 -12.08
CA THR A 385 2.94 10.89 -13.43
C THR A 385 4.39 10.81 -13.86
N LEU A 386 4.64 10.63 -15.16
CA LEU A 386 5.99 10.51 -15.73
C LEU A 386 6.29 11.69 -16.64
N GLU A 387 7.30 12.47 -16.26
CA GLU A 387 7.78 13.61 -17.02
C GLU A 387 8.93 13.18 -17.94
N LEU A 388 8.62 13.00 -19.22
CA LEU A 388 9.61 12.64 -20.23
C LEU A 388 10.37 13.88 -20.74
N PRO A 389 11.64 13.73 -21.16
CA PRO A 389 12.38 14.82 -21.79
C PRO A 389 11.61 15.42 -22.98
N PRO A 390 11.69 16.73 -23.23
CA PRO A 390 10.97 17.39 -24.32
C PRO A 390 11.58 16.99 -25.68
N SER A 391 11.18 15.84 -26.22
CA SER A 391 11.54 15.39 -27.56
C SER A 391 10.30 15.31 -28.45
N ARG A 392 10.02 16.42 -29.16
CA ARG A 392 9.02 16.64 -30.25
C ARG A 392 7.53 16.72 -29.82
N PRO A 393 6.68 17.42 -30.60
CA PRO A 393 5.45 18.07 -30.12
C PRO A 393 4.23 17.14 -30.18
N SER A 394 4.29 15.95 -29.58
CA SER A 394 3.09 15.21 -29.17
C SER A 394 2.85 15.41 -27.67
N ALA A 395 3.12 16.63 -27.20
CA ALA A 395 3.31 17.05 -25.82
C ALA A 395 2.05 17.03 -24.92
N ASP A 396 0.96 16.43 -25.39
CA ASP A 396 -0.33 16.42 -24.68
C ASP A 396 -0.63 15.09 -23.97
N GLN A 397 0.18 14.04 -24.17
CA GLN A 397 -0.05 12.75 -23.52
C GLN A 397 0.76 12.63 -22.22
N LEU A 398 0.17 13.11 -21.12
CA LEU A 398 0.66 12.86 -19.77
C LEU A 398 0.60 11.35 -19.49
N LEU A 399 1.75 10.72 -19.26
CA LEU A 399 1.81 9.31 -18.87
C LEU A 399 1.60 9.20 -17.36
N HIS A 400 0.69 8.31 -16.92
CA HIS A 400 0.33 8.18 -15.52
C HIS A 400 0.11 6.71 -15.11
N SER A 401 -0.12 6.51 -13.81
CA SER A 401 -0.22 5.20 -13.17
C SER A 401 -1.41 4.33 -13.59
N GLU A 402 -2.37 4.86 -14.34
CA GLU A 402 -3.54 4.12 -14.87
C GLU A 402 -3.43 3.87 -16.38
N SER A 403 -2.41 4.41 -17.06
CA SER A 403 -2.16 4.15 -18.47
C SER A 403 -1.79 2.69 -18.69
N HIS A 404 -2.40 2.03 -19.67
CA HIS A 404 -2.10 0.64 -19.99
C HIS A 404 -0.71 0.50 -20.62
N PHE A 405 0.13 -0.38 -20.06
CA PHE A 405 1.55 -0.37 -20.38
C PHE A 405 1.86 -0.66 -21.85
N GLU A 406 1.31 -1.74 -22.41
CA GLU A 406 1.66 -2.17 -23.77
C GLU A 406 1.09 -1.26 -24.87
N SER A 407 -0.08 -0.64 -24.64
CA SER A 407 -0.77 0.17 -25.65
C SER A 407 -0.52 1.67 -25.53
N GLU A 408 -0.18 2.18 -24.35
CA GLU A 408 -0.04 3.62 -24.09
C GLU A 408 1.39 3.98 -23.65
N LEU A 409 1.93 3.35 -22.60
CA LEU A 409 3.24 3.72 -22.04
C LEU A 409 4.40 3.31 -22.97
N LYS A 410 4.44 2.02 -23.34
CA LYS A 410 5.55 1.41 -24.07
C LYS A 410 5.81 2.05 -25.44
N PRO A 411 4.80 2.37 -26.29
CA PRO A 411 5.06 3.03 -27.56
C PRO A 411 5.75 4.39 -27.39
N VAL A 412 5.29 5.20 -26.42
CA VAL A 412 5.86 6.53 -26.13
C VAL A 412 7.28 6.40 -25.56
N LEU A 413 7.51 5.43 -24.67
CA LEU A 413 8.84 5.16 -24.11
C LEU A 413 9.85 4.68 -25.15
N LEU A 414 9.46 3.79 -26.07
CA LEU A 414 10.34 3.31 -27.14
C LEU A 414 10.64 4.42 -28.18
N GLN A 415 9.68 5.31 -28.42
CA GLN A 415 9.89 6.49 -29.27
C GLN A 415 10.86 7.49 -28.63
N THR A 416 10.74 7.70 -27.32
CA THR A 416 11.61 8.60 -26.55
C THR A 416 13.03 8.04 -26.42
N TYR A 417 13.14 6.75 -26.08
CA TYR A 417 14.41 6.05 -25.89
C TYR A 417 14.71 5.12 -27.06
N THR A 418 15.11 5.71 -28.20
CA THR A 418 15.40 4.94 -29.43
C THR A 418 16.50 3.88 -29.27
N SER A 419 17.41 4.02 -28.30
CA SER A 419 18.39 2.99 -27.94
C SER A 419 17.73 1.76 -27.32
N ALA A 420 16.78 1.95 -26.41
CA ALA A 420 15.97 0.89 -25.80
C ALA A 420 15.12 0.15 -26.85
N ALA A 421 14.64 0.84 -27.88
CA ALA A 421 13.91 0.22 -28.99
C ALA A 421 14.75 -0.75 -29.84
N ARG A 422 16.09 -0.62 -29.80
CA ARG A 422 17.00 -1.52 -30.52
C ARG A 422 17.42 -2.73 -29.69
N ASP A 423 17.14 -2.72 -28.38
CA ASP A 423 17.42 -3.84 -27.48
C ASP A 423 16.21 -4.77 -27.38
N PRO A 424 16.28 -6.02 -27.89
CA PRO A 424 15.20 -6.98 -27.80
C PRO A 424 14.78 -7.30 -26.36
N GLN A 425 15.70 -7.26 -25.38
CA GLN A 425 15.38 -7.55 -23.99
C GLN A 425 14.51 -6.45 -23.39
N THR A 426 14.87 -5.20 -23.63
CA THR A 426 14.06 -4.04 -23.25
C THR A 426 12.71 -4.03 -23.98
N ALA A 427 12.67 -4.32 -25.28
CA ALA A 427 11.43 -4.30 -26.05
C ALA A 427 10.44 -5.43 -25.69
N MET A 428 10.94 -6.63 -25.34
CA MET A 428 10.10 -7.77 -24.97
C MET A 428 9.76 -7.81 -23.47
N GLY A 429 10.61 -7.22 -22.63
CA GLY A 429 10.52 -7.31 -21.18
C GLY A 429 11.03 -8.65 -20.66
N ARG A 430 11.65 -8.62 -19.48
CA ARG A 430 12.13 -9.83 -18.80
C ARG A 430 10.99 -10.45 -18.00
N VAL A 431 10.65 -11.69 -18.28
CA VAL A 431 9.66 -12.43 -17.49
C VAL A 431 10.24 -12.79 -16.12
N ILE A 432 9.47 -12.52 -15.08
CA ILE A 432 9.72 -12.92 -13.70
C ILE A 432 8.49 -13.67 -13.22
N ASN A 433 8.72 -14.84 -12.64
CA ASN A 433 7.69 -15.52 -11.88
C ASN A 433 7.70 -14.92 -10.48
N ARG A 434 6.57 -14.41 -9.99
CA ARG A 434 6.43 -13.95 -8.61
C ARG A 434 5.46 -14.87 -7.92
N CYS A 435 5.92 -15.53 -6.87
CA CYS A 435 5.07 -16.31 -5.96
C CYS A 435 4.90 -15.54 -4.64
N TRP A 436 3.87 -15.89 -3.85
CA TRP A 436 3.70 -15.35 -2.49
C TRP A 436 4.91 -15.68 -1.59
N ASP A 437 5.58 -16.81 -1.87
CA ASP A 437 6.77 -17.28 -1.18
C ASP A 437 8.11 -16.79 -1.77
N ASP A 438 8.07 -16.07 -2.89
CA ASP A 438 9.31 -15.55 -3.48
C ASP A 438 9.83 -14.42 -2.59
N PRO A 439 11.10 -14.48 -2.13
CA PRO A 439 11.72 -13.34 -1.49
C PRO A 439 11.83 -12.25 -2.55
N MET A 440 10.85 -11.35 -2.54
CA MET A 440 10.97 -10.06 -3.21
C MET A 440 12.34 -9.50 -2.86
N ASP A 441 12.98 -8.82 -3.80
CA ASP A 441 14.20 -8.03 -3.54
C ASP A 441 13.97 -6.93 -2.47
N SER A 442 12.76 -6.87 -1.89
CA SER A 442 12.37 -6.33 -0.59
C SER A 442 11.71 -7.43 0.28
N GLY A 443 12.50 -8.24 0.99
CA GLY A 443 12.01 -9.42 1.71
C GLY A 443 10.95 -9.17 2.79
N PHE A 444 10.03 -10.13 2.88
CA PHE A 444 9.42 -10.73 4.08
C PHE A 444 8.10 -10.23 4.70
N PHE A 445 7.41 -11.27 5.22
CA PHE A 445 6.15 -11.38 5.95
C PHE A 445 6.06 -10.48 7.19
N LEU A 446 4.81 -10.20 7.57
CA LEU A 446 4.43 -9.63 8.86
C LEU A 446 5.09 -10.43 10.01
N PRO A 447 5.78 -9.79 10.96
CA PRO A 447 6.25 -10.46 12.16
C PRO A 447 5.03 -10.89 12.99
N ASP A 448 5.13 -12.10 13.55
CA ASP A 448 4.20 -12.70 14.50
C ASP A 448 2.86 -13.18 13.95
N GLN A 449 2.90 -14.33 13.27
CA GLN A 449 1.82 -15.29 13.36
C GLN A 449 2.37 -16.70 13.42
N ASP A 450 2.07 -17.37 14.53
CA ASP A 450 2.48 -18.73 14.83
C ASP A 450 2.27 -19.64 13.60
N ARG A 451 3.38 -20.20 13.10
CA ARG A 451 3.36 -21.28 12.12
C ARG A 451 2.88 -22.53 12.83
N ASP A 452 1.57 -22.75 12.88
CA ASP A 452 1.07 -24.10 12.99
C ASP A 452 1.47 -24.83 11.70
N GLU A 453 2.30 -25.86 11.84
CA GLU A 453 2.75 -26.75 10.78
C GLU A 453 1.53 -27.46 10.17
N ALA A 454 0.91 -26.83 9.17
CA ALA A 454 -0.04 -27.48 8.29
C ALA A 454 0.73 -28.23 7.20
N ASP A 455 0.72 -29.55 7.36
CA ASP A 455 1.13 -30.62 6.45
C ASP A 455 1.22 -30.22 4.96
N ASP A 456 2.43 -30.34 4.41
CA ASP A 456 2.79 -30.10 3.01
C ASP A 456 2.20 -31.19 2.10
N GLY A 457 1.18 -30.83 1.33
CA GLY A 457 0.55 -31.77 0.41
C GLY A 457 -0.55 -31.20 -0.47
N GLY A 458 -0.34 -30.08 -1.19
CA GLY A 458 -1.34 -29.69 -2.21
C GLY A 458 -1.27 -28.34 -2.93
N ALA A 459 -0.34 -27.44 -2.64
CA ALA A 459 -0.48 -26.03 -3.08
C ALA A 459 0.20 -25.63 -4.42
N ARG A 460 0.67 -26.58 -5.26
CA ARG A 460 1.25 -26.21 -6.57
C ARG A 460 0.24 -25.85 -7.67
N GLY A 461 -1.06 -25.99 -7.40
CA GLY A 461 -2.14 -25.71 -8.37
C GLY A 461 -2.93 -24.42 -8.13
N SER A 462 -2.77 -23.75 -6.98
CA SER A 462 -3.64 -22.64 -6.55
C SER A 462 -3.16 -21.25 -6.96
N GLU A 463 -1.95 -21.11 -7.51
CA GLU A 463 -1.32 -19.80 -7.79
C GLU A 463 -1.25 -19.44 -9.27
N ALA A 464 -1.81 -20.26 -10.16
CA ALA A 464 -1.76 -20.03 -11.60
C ALA A 464 -2.40 -18.68 -12.03
N TRP A 465 -3.18 -18.05 -11.16
CA TRP A 465 -3.86 -16.78 -11.38
C TRP A 465 -2.98 -15.53 -11.13
N LEU A 466 -1.87 -15.63 -10.39
CA LEU A 466 -0.97 -14.49 -10.13
C LEU A 466 -0.25 -14.01 -11.40
N GLY A 467 -0.26 -14.84 -12.44
CA GLY A 467 0.28 -14.51 -13.75
C GLY A 467 1.79 -14.27 -13.75
N ASN A 468 2.37 -14.31 -14.95
CA ASN A 468 3.77 -13.92 -15.11
C ASN A 468 3.87 -12.39 -15.10
N VAL A 469 4.85 -11.86 -14.36
CA VAL A 469 5.17 -10.43 -14.33
C VAL A 469 6.29 -10.15 -15.32
N ARG A 470 6.29 -8.98 -15.96
CA ARG A 470 7.36 -8.55 -16.88
C ARG A 470 8.04 -7.30 -16.35
N LEU A 471 9.36 -7.30 -16.37
CA LEU A 471 10.17 -6.10 -16.12
C LEU A 471 10.61 -5.46 -17.43
N PHE A 472 10.35 -4.17 -17.56
CA PHE A 472 10.80 -3.35 -18.68
C PHE A 472 11.75 -2.28 -18.18
N GLN A 473 13.00 -2.31 -18.64
CA GLN A 473 14.03 -1.36 -18.24
C GLN A 473 14.18 -0.26 -19.30
N PHE A 474 14.07 0.99 -18.91
CA PHE A 474 14.44 2.14 -19.74
C PHE A 474 15.53 2.97 -19.04
N PRO A 475 16.17 3.91 -19.74
CA PRO A 475 17.08 4.85 -19.08
C PRO A 475 16.36 5.59 -17.94
N GLY A 476 16.89 5.46 -16.73
CA GLY A 476 16.37 6.18 -15.56
C GLY A 476 15.15 5.56 -14.86
N VAL A 477 14.47 4.59 -15.48
CA VAL A 477 13.24 3.98 -14.93
C VAL A 477 13.07 2.51 -15.32
N MET A 478 12.44 1.73 -14.45
CA MET A 478 12.01 0.36 -14.72
C MET A 478 10.55 0.20 -14.36
N PHE A 479 9.81 -0.57 -15.15
CA PHE A 479 8.40 -0.88 -14.91
C PHE A 479 8.24 -2.36 -14.62
N GLU A 480 7.53 -2.66 -13.55
CA GLU A 480 6.99 -3.99 -13.28
C GLU A 480 5.54 -4.04 -13.77
N VAL A 481 5.26 -4.93 -14.72
CA VAL A 481 4.02 -4.95 -15.48
C VAL A 481 3.36 -6.32 -15.36
N LEU A 482 2.10 -6.33 -14.96
CA LEU A 482 1.29 -7.54 -14.88
C LEU A 482 0.83 -7.99 -16.27
N GLN A 483 0.32 -9.21 -16.37
CA GLN A 483 -0.15 -9.78 -17.64
C GLN A 483 -1.28 -8.97 -18.31
N ASN A 484 -2.10 -8.28 -17.52
CA ASN A 484 -3.16 -7.39 -17.99
C ASN A 484 -2.66 -5.97 -18.35
N GLY A 485 -1.35 -5.75 -18.36
CA GLY A 485 -0.73 -4.46 -18.71
C GLY A 485 -0.77 -3.39 -17.62
N ALA A 486 -1.29 -3.69 -16.43
CA ALA A 486 -1.22 -2.78 -15.29
C ALA A 486 0.22 -2.71 -14.74
N VAL A 487 0.67 -1.51 -14.38
CA VAL A 487 1.98 -1.30 -13.73
C VAL A 487 1.83 -1.55 -12.22
N ALA A 488 2.47 -2.61 -11.74
CA ALA A 488 2.50 -2.98 -10.33
C ALA A 488 3.55 -2.20 -9.53
N GLY A 489 4.65 -1.81 -10.17
CA GLY A 489 5.73 -1.03 -9.55
C GLY A 489 6.49 -0.19 -10.56
N LEU A 490 6.83 1.04 -10.18
CA LEU A 490 7.70 1.94 -10.94
C LEU A 490 8.97 2.19 -10.15
N TYR A 491 10.12 1.78 -10.70
CA TYR A 491 11.42 1.96 -10.10
C TYR A 491 12.12 3.13 -10.78
N VAL A 492 12.59 4.10 -10.00
CA VAL A 492 13.34 5.26 -10.47
C VAL A 492 14.79 5.07 -10.03
N THR A 493 15.70 4.96 -10.99
CA THR A 493 17.12 4.63 -10.77
C THR A 493 17.99 5.55 -11.59
N THR A 494 19.21 5.86 -11.14
CA THR A 494 20.17 6.62 -11.95
C THR A 494 20.71 5.86 -13.14
#